data_AF-A0A952KXT7-F1
#
_entry.id   AF-A0A952KXT7-F1
#
_cell.length_a   1.000
_cell.length_b   1.000
_cell.length_c   1.000
_cell.angle_alpha   90.00
_cell.angle_beta   90.00
_cell.angle_gamma   90.00
#
_symmetry.space_group_name_H-M   'P 1'
#
loop_
_entity.id
_entity.type
_entity.pdbx_description
1 polymer ?
#
loop_
_entity_poly.entity_id
_entity_poly.type
_entity_poly.pdbx_seq_one_letter_code
_entity_poly.pdbx_strand_id
1 'polypeptide(L)'
;MTEVGAAAVNAAVGFALAAVGARRPAPAPRTAFYDPPADVPSEPGTLIRSEPAKFYLDPLRLVPAPARVERVMFASRDRLDRPIAVTGTVLTPTRPRTKRPDRGLVAFAVGTQGLGDQCAPSRQLAAGREYESVFLTGLLARGFNVVVPDYQGLGLPGIHTYMSREVQGHVVLDALRAAQELDNPDIPRDGPAAIVGYSQGGGAAASAAELWHDYAPELDVIGAVCGAVPADLTLLAPMLDGGPYFAFLGYALIGLAADYRVSLLPLLDDRGNEIVAAMEGQCMFESLRRYAFTRSETLTRDGRSIAELLADEPFATIVAEQLIGNGRWPRMDTLVSHSRLDDVVPYECGRALAERWTRQGGHVRLSTNYAPTHAGAALASYGAAFGFLSRRFRGLPVQANTAAYLHRLIDEPSSGQQRPVE
;
A
#
# COMPACT_ATOMS: atom_id res chain seq x y z
N MET A 1 -53.10 20.98 -25.47
CA MET A 1 -51.72 21.34 -25.13
C MET A 1 -51.55 21.17 -23.63
N THR A 2 -51.09 20.00 -23.23
CA THR A 2 -50.86 19.59 -21.84
C THR A 2 -49.38 19.73 -21.55
N GLU A 3 -48.99 20.67 -20.69
CA GLU A 3 -47.69 20.66 -20.03
C GLU A 3 -47.87 20.13 -18.60
N VAL A 4 -47.25 18.99 -18.33
CA VAL A 4 -47.10 18.42 -16.99
C VAL A 4 -45.73 18.85 -16.48
N GLY A 5 -45.71 19.82 -15.58
CA GLY A 5 -44.50 20.26 -14.88
C GLY A 5 -44.22 19.38 -13.66
N ALA A 6 -43.07 18.70 -13.68
CA ALA A 6 -42.57 17.88 -12.59
C ALA A 6 -42.13 18.76 -11.39
N ALA A 7 -42.64 18.45 -10.19
CA ALA A 7 -42.11 18.97 -8.94
C ALA A 7 -41.31 17.87 -8.24
N ALA A 8 -39.99 18.00 -8.25
CA ALA A 8 -39.07 17.15 -7.51
C ALA A 8 -39.09 17.53 -6.02
N VAL A 9 -39.33 16.54 -5.15
CA VAL A 9 -39.22 16.69 -3.69
C VAL A 9 -37.77 16.44 -3.29
N ASN A 10 -37.04 17.51 -2.95
CA ASN A 10 -35.75 17.43 -2.28
C ASN A 10 -35.97 17.23 -0.78
N ALA A 11 -35.76 16.01 -0.27
CA ALA A 11 -35.66 15.77 1.17
C ALA A 11 -34.18 15.81 1.59
N ALA A 12 -33.75 16.94 2.14
CA ALA A 12 -32.46 17.06 2.81
C ALA A 12 -32.57 16.46 4.23
N VAL A 13 -31.90 15.33 4.48
CA VAL A 13 -31.70 14.80 5.83
C VAL A 13 -30.40 15.38 6.37
N GLY A 14 -30.50 16.42 7.19
CA GLY A 14 -29.38 16.96 7.95
C GLY A 14 -29.13 16.13 9.21
N PHE A 15 -27.99 15.45 9.28
CA PHE A 15 -27.49 14.87 10.54
C PHE A 15 -26.74 15.95 11.33
N ALA A 16 -27.37 16.46 12.40
CA ALA A 16 -26.67 17.24 13.41
C ALA A 16 -25.90 16.29 14.34
N LEU A 17 -24.57 16.25 14.22
CA LEU A 17 -23.70 15.58 15.19
C LEU A 17 -23.42 16.55 16.35
N ALA A 18 -24.08 16.32 17.48
CA ALA A 18 -23.71 16.94 18.75
C ALA A 18 -22.32 16.44 19.16
N ALA A 19 -21.36 17.35 19.30
CA ALA A 19 -20.03 17.06 19.80
C ALA A 19 -20.07 16.75 21.30
N VAL A 20 -20.33 15.49 21.66
CA VAL A 20 -19.99 14.98 22.99
C VAL A 20 -18.50 14.70 22.99
N GLY A 21 -17.76 15.42 23.83
CA GLY A 21 -16.33 15.21 24.07
C GLY A 21 -16.07 13.84 24.71
N ALA A 22 -16.13 12.77 23.92
CA ALA A 22 -15.69 11.46 24.34
C ALA A 22 -14.16 11.48 24.47
N ARG A 23 -13.64 11.26 25.68
CA ARG A 23 -12.23 10.89 25.89
C ARG A 23 -11.93 9.72 24.96
N ARG A 24 -10.97 9.89 24.06
CA ARG A 24 -10.47 8.81 23.21
C ARG A 24 -10.03 7.67 24.13
N PRO A 25 -10.55 6.44 23.99
CA PRO A 25 -10.03 5.31 24.73
C PRO A 25 -8.55 5.16 24.37
N ALA A 26 -7.70 4.98 25.38
CA ALA A 26 -6.28 4.73 25.17
C ALA A 26 -6.12 3.51 24.23
N PRO A 27 -5.15 3.52 23.29
CA PRO A 27 -4.88 2.36 22.46
C PRO A 27 -4.65 1.14 23.36
N ALA A 28 -5.21 -0.01 22.96
CA ALA A 28 -5.03 -1.24 23.72
C ALA A 28 -3.53 -1.49 23.92
N PRO A 29 -3.09 -1.85 25.14
CA PRO A 29 -1.67 -2.06 25.41
C PRO A 29 -1.11 -3.13 24.48
N ARG A 30 0.14 -2.91 24.05
CA ARG A 30 0.90 -3.85 23.23
C ARG A 30 1.07 -5.16 24.00
N THR A 31 0.75 -6.28 23.37
CA THR A 31 0.93 -7.61 23.98
C THR A 31 2.37 -8.09 23.78
N ALA A 32 2.82 -9.05 24.59
CA ALA A 32 4.15 -9.65 24.49
C ALA A 32 4.44 -10.26 23.10
N PHE A 33 3.39 -10.57 22.33
CA PHE A 33 3.54 -11.03 20.95
C PHE A 33 4.25 -10.01 20.06
N TYR A 34 4.19 -8.72 20.35
CA TYR A 34 4.84 -7.69 19.53
C TYR A 34 6.27 -7.38 19.99
N ASP A 35 6.78 -8.05 21.03
CA ASP A 35 8.14 -7.82 21.50
C ASP A 35 9.14 -8.65 20.68
N PRO A 36 9.98 -8.02 19.84
CA PRO A 36 10.87 -8.78 18.96
C PRO A 36 11.81 -9.66 19.80
N PRO A 37 12.19 -10.86 19.32
CA PRO A 37 13.20 -11.66 19.98
C PRO A 37 14.53 -10.87 20.04
N ALA A 38 15.38 -11.21 21.01
CA ALA A 38 16.71 -10.61 21.13
C ALA A 38 17.55 -10.85 19.86
N ASP A 39 17.45 -12.06 19.32
CA ASP A 39 18.09 -12.47 18.08
C ASP A 39 17.01 -12.78 17.02
N VAL A 40 17.02 -12.01 15.93
CA VAL A 40 16.16 -12.26 14.78
C VAL A 40 16.84 -13.27 13.86
N PRO A 41 16.15 -14.34 13.40
CA PRO A 41 16.70 -15.29 12.45
C PRO A 41 17.28 -14.59 11.22
N SER A 42 18.45 -15.08 10.76
CA SER A 42 19.11 -14.53 9.59
C SER A 42 18.46 -14.96 8.28
N GLU A 43 17.59 -15.97 8.25
CA GLU A 43 16.95 -16.40 7.01
C GLU A 43 15.64 -15.61 6.80
N PRO A 44 15.48 -14.87 5.68
CA PRO A 44 14.26 -14.11 5.42
C PRO A 44 13.04 -15.02 5.27
N GLY A 45 11.90 -14.60 5.80
CA GLY A 45 10.66 -15.36 5.78
C GLY A 45 10.53 -16.40 6.88
N THR A 46 11.57 -16.67 7.67
CA THR A 46 11.49 -17.62 8.79
C THR A 46 10.42 -17.18 9.80
N LEU A 47 9.47 -18.07 10.06
CA LEU A 47 8.43 -17.91 11.06
C LEU A 47 9.05 -17.97 12.46
N ILE A 48 8.99 -16.85 13.17
CA ILE A 48 9.49 -16.74 14.55
C ILE A 48 8.44 -17.29 15.53
N ARG A 49 7.18 -16.90 15.34
CA ARG A 49 6.04 -17.41 16.12
C ARG A 49 4.71 -17.09 15.46
N SER A 50 3.69 -17.84 15.83
CA SER A 50 2.31 -17.57 15.45
C SER A 50 1.37 -17.78 16.64
N GLU A 51 0.22 -17.09 16.63
CA GLU A 51 -0.87 -17.33 17.56
C GLU A 51 -2.24 -17.11 16.90
N PRO A 52 -3.31 -17.74 17.40
CA PRO A 52 -4.67 -17.42 16.96
C PRO A 52 -5.00 -15.95 17.21
N ALA A 53 -5.62 -15.29 16.23
CA ALA A 53 -6.02 -13.90 16.32
C ALA A 53 -7.49 -13.70 15.92
N LYS A 54 -7.92 -12.44 15.81
CA LYS A 54 -9.27 -12.05 15.43
C LYS A 54 -9.22 -11.08 14.26
N PHE A 55 -10.23 -11.16 13.41
CA PHE A 55 -10.51 -10.18 12.36
C PHE A 55 -11.98 -9.81 12.46
N TYR A 56 -12.27 -8.55 12.81
CA TYR A 56 -13.61 -8.01 12.87
C TYR A 56 -13.86 -7.05 11.71
N LEU A 57 -15.11 -6.99 11.24
CA LEU A 57 -15.54 -6.12 10.15
C LEU A 57 -16.17 -4.82 10.63
N ASP A 58 -16.31 -4.67 11.95
CA ASP A 58 -16.87 -3.49 12.60
C ASP A 58 -16.10 -3.16 13.89
N PRO A 59 -16.04 -1.87 14.27
CA PRO A 59 -15.28 -1.43 15.43
C PRO A 59 -15.92 -1.80 16.78
N LEU A 60 -17.18 -2.28 16.79
CA LEU A 60 -17.84 -2.82 17.98
C LEU A 60 -17.49 -4.30 18.20
N ARG A 61 -16.75 -4.93 17.26
CA ARG A 61 -16.29 -6.32 17.30
C ARG A 61 -17.45 -7.32 17.35
N LEU A 62 -18.54 -7.01 16.67
CA LEU A 62 -19.75 -7.84 16.63
C LEU A 62 -19.77 -8.82 15.44
N VAL A 63 -19.11 -8.45 14.34
CA VAL A 63 -19.11 -9.16 13.07
C VAL A 63 -17.70 -9.71 12.81
N PRO A 64 -17.42 -10.97 13.16
CA PRO A 64 -16.16 -11.60 12.78
C PRO A 64 -16.13 -11.88 11.27
N ALA A 65 -14.95 -11.74 10.66
CA ALA A 65 -14.74 -12.16 9.28
C ALA A 65 -14.82 -13.69 9.17
N PRO A 66 -15.28 -14.25 8.02
CA PRO A 66 -15.39 -15.68 7.81
C PRO A 66 -14.01 -16.31 7.46
N ALA A 67 -13.06 -16.21 8.37
CA ALA A 67 -11.70 -16.74 8.23
C ALA A 67 -11.16 -17.32 9.54
N ARG A 68 -10.33 -18.37 9.45
CA ARG A 68 -9.31 -18.67 10.46
C ARG A 68 -8.25 -17.58 10.37
N VAL A 69 -7.87 -17.03 11.52
CA VAL A 69 -6.98 -15.87 11.61
C VAL A 69 -5.80 -16.25 12.50
N GLU A 70 -4.60 -16.10 11.95
CA GLU A 70 -3.35 -16.32 12.67
C GLU A 70 -2.53 -15.04 12.59
N ARG A 71 -2.09 -14.53 13.75
CA ARG A 71 -1.09 -13.47 13.78
C ARG A 71 0.28 -14.13 13.76
N VAL A 72 1.16 -13.65 12.91
CA VAL A 72 2.51 -14.18 12.71
C VAL A 72 3.55 -13.11 13.02
N MET A 73 4.72 -13.54 13.47
CA MET A 73 5.95 -12.77 13.48
C MET A 73 6.98 -13.55 12.67
N PHE A 74 7.68 -12.88 11.78
CA PHE A 74 8.66 -13.48 10.88
C PHE A 74 9.88 -12.58 10.68
N ALA A 75 10.98 -13.18 10.25
CA ALA A 75 12.20 -12.46 9.90
C ALA A 75 12.09 -11.87 8.48
N SER A 76 12.64 -10.68 8.28
CA SER A 76 12.77 -10.03 6.97
C SER A 76 14.08 -9.23 6.93
N ARG A 77 14.20 -8.29 5.97
CA ARG A 77 15.40 -7.51 5.70
C ARG A 77 15.12 -6.02 5.66
N ASP A 78 15.93 -5.25 6.39
CA ASP A 78 15.96 -3.80 6.21
C ASP A 78 16.72 -3.39 4.94
N ARG A 79 16.80 -2.07 4.70
CA ARG A 79 17.48 -1.50 3.52
C ARG A 79 18.96 -1.87 3.41
N LEU A 80 19.61 -2.18 4.53
CA LEU A 80 21.02 -2.57 4.60
C LEU A 80 21.20 -4.09 4.64
N ASP A 81 20.17 -4.85 4.27
CA ASP A 81 20.13 -6.32 4.29
C ASP A 81 20.38 -6.91 5.68
N ARG A 82 20.00 -6.19 6.75
CA ARG A 82 20.08 -6.71 8.12
C ARG A 82 18.78 -7.41 8.52
N PRO A 83 18.85 -8.50 9.30
CA PRO A 83 17.66 -9.16 9.82
C PRO A 83 16.79 -8.22 10.67
N ILE A 84 15.50 -8.18 10.38
CA ILE A 84 14.47 -7.47 11.17
C ILE A 84 13.29 -8.38 11.47
N ALA A 85 12.65 -8.21 12.63
CA ALA A 85 11.39 -8.87 12.92
C ALA A 85 10.23 -8.02 12.41
N VAL A 86 9.23 -8.67 11.83
CA VAL A 86 8.01 -8.03 11.31
C VAL A 86 6.81 -8.91 11.69
N THR A 87 5.65 -8.30 11.90
CA THR A 87 4.41 -9.03 12.19
C THR A 87 3.46 -9.02 10.99
N GLY A 88 2.41 -9.81 11.04
CA GLY A 88 1.38 -9.83 10.02
C GLY A 88 0.22 -10.74 10.41
N THR A 89 -0.76 -10.85 9.52
CA THR A 89 -1.94 -11.70 9.73
C THR A 89 -2.15 -12.61 8.54
N VAL A 90 -2.27 -13.92 8.79
CA VAL A 90 -2.67 -14.91 7.80
C VAL A 90 -4.16 -15.21 7.98
N LEU A 91 -4.89 -15.14 6.88
CA LEU A 91 -6.33 -15.29 6.78
C LEU A 91 -6.65 -16.47 5.87
N THR A 92 -7.22 -17.53 6.44
CA THR A 92 -7.68 -18.71 5.68
C THR A 92 -9.22 -18.74 5.68
N PRO A 93 -9.89 -18.70 4.52
CA PRO A 93 -11.35 -18.72 4.44
C PRO A 93 -11.95 -19.94 5.17
N THR A 94 -13.01 -19.76 5.95
CA THR A 94 -13.69 -20.89 6.63
C THR A 94 -14.57 -21.72 5.70
N ARG A 95 -14.81 -21.24 4.47
CA ARG A 95 -15.66 -21.96 3.51
C ARG A 95 -14.91 -23.20 2.99
N PRO A 96 -15.59 -24.35 2.86
CA PRO A 96 -14.97 -25.57 2.35
C PRO A 96 -14.27 -25.34 1.01
N ARG A 97 -13.08 -25.91 0.87
CA ARG A 97 -12.31 -25.89 -0.38
C ARG A 97 -13.17 -26.51 -1.48
N THR A 98 -13.47 -25.73 -2.52
CA THR A 98 -13.99 -26.34 -3.75
C THR A 98 -12.82 -27.07 -4.41
N LYS A 99 -13.07 -28.17 -5.14
CA LYS A 99 -12.02 -28.93 -5.85
C LYS A 99 -11.32 -28.15 -6.97
N ARG A 100 -11.52 -26.83 -7.07
CA ARG A 100 -11.01 -26.02 -8.16
C ARG A 100 -9.55 -25.64 -7.87
N PRO A 101 -8.63 -25.77 -8.85
CA PRO A 101 -7.25 -25.34 -8.74
C PRO A 101 -7.09 -23.80 -8.81
N ASP A 102 -8.16 -23.02 -8.60
CA ASP A 102 -8.21 -21.58 -8.89
C ASP A 102 -7.97 -20.67 -7.67
N ARG A 103 -7.33 -21.20 -6.62
CA ARG A 103 -7.11 -20.52 -5.34
C ARG A 103 -5.68 -20.80 -4.84
N GLY A 104 -5.03 -19.78 -4.30
CA GLY A 104 -3.72 -19.89 -3.66
C GLY A 104 -3.54 -18.81 -2.62
N LEU A 105 -2.30 -18.42 -2.36
CA LEU A 105 -1.93 -17.40 -1.40
C LEU A 105 -1.83 -16.03 -2.05
N VAL A 106 -2.39 -15.01 -1.42
CA VAL A 106 -2.26 -13.61 -1.86
C VAL A 106 -1.59 -12.80 -0.76
N ALA A 107 -0.44 -12.19 -1.05
CA ALA A 107 0.09 -11.13 -0.22
C ALA A 107 -0.69 -9.85 -0.50
N PHE A 108 -1.36 -9.33 0.53
CA PHE A 108 -2.07 -8.06 0.49
C PHE A 108 -1.20 -6.99 1.12
N ALA A 109 -0.44 -6.28 0.29
CA ALA A 109 0.34 -5.13 0.69
C ALA A 109 -0.61 -3.96 0.99
N VAL A 110 -0.72 -3.61 2.27
CA VAL A 110 -1.66 -2.57 2.75
C VAL A 110 -1.24 -1.16 2.31
N GLY A 111 -2.23 -0.30 2.15
CA GLY A 111 -2.03 1.15 2.03
C GLY A 111 -1.63 1.81 3.35
N THR A 112 -1.62 3.14 3.36
CA THR A 112 -1.10 3.96 4.46
C THR A 112 -1.82 3.76 5.78
N GLN A 113 -1.12 3.20 6.77
CA GLN A 113 -1.68 2.98 8.10
C GLN A 113 -1.38 4.12 9.09
N GLY A 114 -0.24 4.79 8.92
CA GLY A 114 0.35 5.73 9.87
C GLY A 114 1.71 5.24 10.35
N LEU A 115 2.22 5.80 11.45
CA LEU A 115 3.54 5.44 11.99
C LEU A 115 3.47 4.78 13.37
N GLY A 116 2.39 4.98 14.12
CA GLY A 116 2.29 4.45 15.47
C GLY A 116 2.13 2.93 15.53
N ASP A 117 2.63 2.31 16.61
CA ASP A 117 2.50 0.87 16.87
C ASP A 117 1.05 0.37 16.76
N GLN A 118 0.08 1.16 17.20
CA GLN A 118 -1.34 0.80 17.15
C GLN A 118 -1.89 0.75 15.72
N CYS A 119 -1.21 1.37 14.75
CA CYS A 119 -1.64 1.47 13.36
C CYS A 119 -1.35 0.20 12.57
N ALA A 120 -0.56 -0.73 13.10
CA ALA A 120 -0.26 -2.01 12.45
C ALA A 120 -1.55 -2.73 11.96
N PRO A 121 -1.62 -3.16 10.70
CA PRO A 121 -2.77 -3.89 10.14
C PRO A 121 -3.23 -5.06 11.02
N SER A 122 -2.30 -5.85 11.55
CA SER A 122 -2.59 -6.97 12.44
C SER A 122 -3.37 -6.56 13.71
N ARG A 123 -3.16 -5.33 14.18
CA ARG A 123 -3.90 -4.73 15.31
C ARG A 123 -5.21 -4.11 14.85
N GLN A 124 -5.23 -3.45 13.69
CA GLN A 124 -6.43 -2.83 13.13
C GLN A 124 -7.49 -3.88 12.75
N LEU A 125 -7.09 -5.02 12.18
CA LEU A 125 -7.94 -6.17 11.90
C LEU A 125 -8.58 -6.72 13.19
N ALA A 126 -7.79 -6.93 14.24
CA ALA A 126 -8.29 -7.39 15.55
C ALA A 126 -9.15 -6.34 16.27
N ALA A 127 -8.99 -5.06 15.92
CA ALA A 127 -9.78 -3.97 16.45
C ALA A 127 -11.06 -3.68 15.67
N GLY A 128 -11.24 -4.28 14.48
CA GLY A 128 -12.36 -3.97 13.58
C GLY A 128 -12.27 -2.58 12.95
N ARG A 129 -11.04 -2.10 12.73
CA ARG A 129 -10.74 -0.74 12.26
C ARG A 129 -9.89 -0.69 10.98
N GLU A 130 -9.50 -1.85 10.44
CA GLU A 130 -8.80 -1.92 9.17
C GLU A 130 -9.73 -1.43 8.04
N TYR A 131 -9.37 -0.32 7.40
CA TYR A 131 -10.23 0.32 6.39
C TYR A 131 -10.24 -0.47 5.07
N GLU A 132 -9.26 -1.34 4.83
CA GLU A 132 -9.19 -2.22 3.66
C GLU A 132 -9.94 -3.55 3.84
N SER A 133 -10.65 -3.73 4.97
CA SER A 133 -11.38 -4.96 5.32
C SER A 133 -12.36 -5.43 4.23
N VAL A 134 -12.97 -4.50 3.47
CA VAL A 134 -13.88 -4.84 2.37
C VAL A 134 -13.17 -5.57 1.22
N PHE A 135 -11.91 -5.26 0.97
CA PHE A 135 -11.11 -5.89 -0.08
C PHE A 135 -10.59 -7.25 0.38
N LEU A 136 -10.12 -7.33 1.62
CA LEU A 136 -9.72 -8.59 2.26
C LEU A 136 -10.88 -9.60 2.28
N THR A 137 -12.07 -9.17 2.70
CA THR A 137 -13.27 -10.03 2.65
C THR A 137 -13.68 -10.40 1.23
N GLY A 138 -13.44 -9.52 0.25
CA GLY A 138 -13.62 -9.81 -1.18
C GLY A 138 -12.70 -10.93 -1.70
N LEU A 139 -11.44 -10.98 -1.24
CA LEU A 139 -10.51 -12.08 -1.53
C LEU A 139 -10.93 -13.37 -0.83
N LEU A 140 -11.26 -13.30 0.46
CA LEU A 140 -11.73 -14.45 1.25
C LEU A 140 -13.01 -15.06 0.67
N ALA A 141 -13.95 -14.23 0.22
CA ALA A 141 -15.19 -14.68 -0.40
C ALA A 141 -14.96 -15.45 -1.70
N ARG A 142 -13.85 -15.18 -2.41
CA ARG A 142 -13.39 -15.90 -3.61
C ARG A 142 -12.58 -17.15 -3.28
N GLY A 143 -12.20 -17.31 -2.01
CA GLY A 143 -11.51 -18.48 -1.49
C GLY A 143 -9.98 -18.38 -1.52
N PHE A 144 -9.43 -17.17 -1.69
CA PHE A 144 -7.99 -16.96 -1.54
C PHE A 144 -7.59 -17.01 -0.07
N ASN A 145 -6.45 -17.65 0.23
CA ASN A 145 -5.73 -17.37 1.45
C ASN A 145 -5.06 -16.01 1.30
N VAL A 146 -4.98 -15.25 2.39
CA VAL A 146 -4.41 -13.91 2.36
C VAL A 146 -3.39 -13.77 3.48
N VAL A 147 -2.19 -13.31 3.17
CA VAL A 147 -1.25 -12.80 4.16
C VAL A 147 -1.21 -11.28 4.07
N VAL A 148 -1.40 -10.64 5.21
CA VAL A 148 -1.41 -9.18 5.37
C VAL A 148 -0.22 -8.82 6.24
N PRO A 149 0.95 -8.49 5.67
CA PRO A 149 2.09 -8.05 6.46
C PRO A 149 1.79 -6.72 7.14
N ASP A 150 2.24 -6.59 8.39
CA ASP A 150 2.62 -5.29 8.90
C ASP A 150 3.95 -4.91 8.25
N TYR A 151 4.25 -3.63 8.13
CA TYR A 151 5.56 -3.18 7.64
C TYR A 151 6.57 -3.07 8.78
N GLN A 152 7.86 -2.98 8.46
CA GLN A 152 8.90 -2.64 9.44
C GLN A 152 8.46 -1.41 10.24
N GLY A 153 8.61 -1.48 11.57
CA GLY A 153 8.26 -0.40 12.51
C GLY A 153 6.77 -0.23 12.78
N LEU A 154 5.89 -1.08 12.21
CA LEU A 154 4.49 -1.14 12.62
C LEU A 154 4.28 -2.28 13.62
N GLY A 155 3.76 -1.93 14.79
CA GLY A 155 3.43 -2.87 15.86
C GLY A 155 4.62 -3.25 16.74
N LEU A 156 5.84 -3.14 16.21
CA LEU A 156 7.12 -3.39 16.86
C LEU A 156 7.85 -2.07 17.15
N PRO A 157 8.83 -2.03 18.09
CA PRO A 157 9.56 -0.82 18.40
C PRO A 157 10.31 -0.32 17.16
N GLY A 158 10.36 1.00 17.00
CA GLY A 158 10.98 1.66 15.86
C GLY A 158 9.97 2.55 15.15
N ILE A 159 10.41 3.15 14.04
CA ILE A 159 9.57 3.99 13.20
C ILE A 159 9.25 3.22 11.93
N HIS A 160 8.00 3.28 11.50
CA HIS A 160 7.63 2.72 10.22
C HIS A 160 8.41 3.41 9.09
N THR A 161 9.21 2.64 8.35
CA THR A 161 10.04 3.08 7.22
C THR A 161 9.18 3.32 5.97
N TYR A 162 8.17 4.18 6.12
CA TYR A 162 7.17 4.52 5.11
C TYR A 162 7.85 4.96 3.80
N MET A 163 7.41 4.37 2.67
CA MET A 163 7.98 4.55 1.32
C MET A 163 9.37 3.98 1.06
N SER A 164 10.01 3.29 2.02
CA SER A 164 11.26 2.57 1.73
C SER A 164 10.99 1.34 0.85
N ARG A 165 11.29 1.45 -0.45
CA ARG A 165 10.89 0.42 -1.43
C ARG A 165 11.49 -0.94 -1.13
N GLU A 166 12.80 -1.02 -0.88
CA GLU A 166 13.50 -2.30 -0.67
C GLU A 166 12.95 -3.02 0.56
N VAL A 167 12.80 -2.29 1.68
CA VAL A 167 12.24 -2.84 2.92
C VAL A 167 10.84 -3.38 2.69
N GLN A 168 9.95 -2.59 2.07
CA GLN A 168 8.57 -3.00 1.86
C GLN A 168 8.45 -4.18 0.91
N GLY A 169 9.28 -4.21 -0.15
CA GLY A 169 9.34 -5.31 -1.08
C GLY A 169 9.81 -6.62 -0.43
N HIS A 170 10.87 -6.57 0.39
CA HIS A 170 11.32 -7.71 1.19
C HIS A 170 10.23 -8.22 2.13
N VAL A 171 9.60 -7.32 2.89
CA VAL A 171 8.55 -7.67 3.85
C VAL A 171 7.37 -8.37 3.17
N VAL A 172 6.94 -7.89 2.00
CA VAL A 172 5.83 -8.51 1.24
C VAL A 172 6.18 -9.92 0.77
N LEU A 173 7.39 -10.15 0.27
CA LEU A 173 7.85 -11.48 -0.17
C LEU A 173 8.07 -12.43 1.02
N ASP A 174 8.66 -11.93 2.09
CA ASP A 174 8.92 -12.72 3.30
C ASP A 174 7.64 -13.08 4.04
N ALA A 175 6.59 -12.27 3.91
CA ALA A 175 5.26 -12.61 4.41
C ALA A 175 4.65 -13.82 3.67
N LEU A 176 4.91 -13.97 2.37
CA LEU A 176 4.51 -15.17 1.62
C LEU A 176 5.24 -16.40 2.15
N ARG A 177 6.57 -16.32 2.31
CA ARG A 177 7.40 -17.37 2.90
C ARG A 177 6.87 -17.78 4.28
N ALA A 178 6.69 -16.81 5.18
CA ALA A 178 6.22 -17.06 6.54
C ALA A 178 4.83 -17.72 6.58
N ALA A 179 3.92 -17.31 5.69
CA ALA A 179 2.60 -17.92 5.60
C ALA A 179 2.68 -19.37 5.09
N GLN A 180 3.61 -19.68 4.19
CA GLN A 180 3.88 -21.03 3.68
C GLN A 180 4.60 -21.91 4.69
N GLU A 181 5.27 -21.34 5.70
CA GLU A 181 5.87 -22.11 6.79
C GLU A 181 4.88 -22.60 7.84
N LEU A 182 3.68 -21.99 7.91
CA LEU A 182 2.65 -22.42 8.85
C LEU A 182 2.22 -23.86 8.58
N ASP A 183 1.88 -24.57 9.66
CA ASP A 183 1.19 -25.86 9.57
C ASP A 183 -0.29 -25.63 9.18
N ASN A 184 -0.48 -25.25 7.92
CA ASN A 184 -1.77 -24.92 7.34
C ASN A 184 -1.94 -25.65 6.00
N PRO A 185 -2.75 -26.72 5.93
CA PRO A 185 -2.91 -27.51 4.71
C PRO A 185 -3.55 -26.74 3.55
N ASP A 186 -4.18 -25.59 3.80
CA ASP A 186 -4.73 -24.72 2.76
C ASP A 186 -3.66 -23.81 2.11
N ILE A 187 -2.45 -23.72 2.70
CA ILE A 187 -1.33 -22.91 2.21
C ILE A 187 -0.10 -23.82 2.03
N PRO A 188 0.00 -24.55 0.89
CA PRO A 188 1.14 -25.42 0.65
C PRO A 188 2.43 -24.62 0.44
N ARG A 189 3.55 -25.22 0.86
CA ARG A 189 4.90 -24.61 0.83
C ARG A 189 5.37 -24.20 -0.57
N ASP A 190 4.93 -24.92 -1.59
CA ASP A 190 5.25 -24.73 -3.01
C ASP A 190 4.04 -24.24 -3.81
N GLY A 191 3.01 -23.75 -3.12
CA GLY A 191 1.78 -23.27 -3.75
C GLY A 191 1.97 -21.97 -4.53
N PRO A 192 1.11 -21.74 -5.55
CA PRO A 192 1.11 -20.48 -6.27
C PRO A 192 0.74 -19.32 -5.36
N ALA A 193 1.44 -18.20 -5.55
CA ALA A 193 1.25 -16.97 -4.82
C ALA A 193 1.01 -15.79 -5.76
N ALA A 194 0.32 -14.75 -5.27
CA ALA A 194 0.16 -13.49 -5.98
C ALA A 194 0.30 -12.32 -5.03
N ILE A 195 0.57 -11.13 -5.58
CA ILE A 195 0.77 -9.91 -4.81
C ILE A 195 -0.26 -8.88 -5.23
N VAL A 196 -0.87 -8.19 -4.25
CA VAL A 196 -1.83 -7.11 -4.50
C VAL A 196 -1.58 -5.97 -3.53
N GLY A 197 -1.62 -4.74 -4.01
CA GLY A 197 -1.67 -3.57 -3.14
C GLY A 197 -2.15 -2.32 -3.85
N TYR A 198 -2.55 -1.31 -3.07
CA TYR A 198 -3.03 -0.02 -3.55
C TYR A 198 -2.39 1.13 -2.77
N SER A 199 -2.13 2.28 -3.42
CA SER A 199 -1.48 3.44 -2.79
C SER A 199 -0.06 3.11 -2.31
N GLN A 200 0.31 3.39 -1.05
CA GLN A 200 1.54 2.87 -0.44
C GLN A 200 1.72 1.36 -0.70
N GLY A 201 0.65 0.58 -0.52
CA GLY A 201 0.64 -0.86 -0.79
C GLY A 201 0.86 -1.20 -2.26
N GLY A 202 0.47 -0.30 -3.18
CA GLY A 202 0.78 -0.40 -4.60
C GLY A 202 2.27 -0.22 -4.85
N GLY A 203 2.93 0.68 -4.13
CA GLY A 203 4.39 0.84 -4.11
C GLY A 203 5.11 -0.40 -3.59
N ALA A 204 4.67 -0.91 -2.43
CA ALA A 204 5.20 -2.14 -1.84
C ALA A 204 5.01 -3.36 -2.77
N ALA A 205 3.81 -3.51 -3.37
CA ALA A 205 3.53 -4.58 -4.33
C ALA A 205 4.40 -4.46 -5.59
N ALA A 206 4.60 -3.24 -6.10
CA ALA A 206 5.46 -3.00 -7.25
C ALA A 206 6.93 -3.31 -6.95
N SER A 207 7.43 -2.91 -5.78
CA SER A 207 8.79 -3.25 -5.35
C SER A 207 8.97 -4.75 -5.16
N ALA A 208 8.04 -5.43 -4.48
CA ALA A 208 8.07 -6.88 -4.34
C ALA A 208 8.09 -7.60 -5.69
N ALA A 209 7.33 -7.10 -6.67
CA ALA A 209 7.30 -7.66 -8.02
C ALA A 209 8.64 -7.51 -8.75
N GLU A 210 9.37 -6.40 -8.56
CA GLU A 210 10.73 -6.21 -9.09
C GLU A 210 11.76 -7.10 -8.41
N LEU A 211 11.65 -7.27 -7.09
CA LEU A 211 12.63 -7.99 -6.28
C LEU A 211 12.47 -9.50 -6.34
N TRP A 212 11.25 -10.00 -6.56
CA TRP A 212 10.90 -11.41 -6.43
C TRP A 212 11.91 -12.38 -7.05
N HIS A 213 12.27 -12.18 -8.33
CA HIS A 213 13.12 -13.14 -9.02
C HIS A 213 14.53 -13.25 -8.41
N ASP A 214 15.07 -12.16 -7.87
CA ASP A 214 16.44 -12.14 -7.37
C ASP A 214 16.50 -12.35 -5.84
N TYR A 215 15.43 -11.99 -5.11
CA TYR A 215 15.34 -12.10 -3.65
C TYR A 215 14.62 -13.35 -3.16
N ALA A 216 13.59 -13.80 -3.88
CA ALA A 216 12.76 -14.95 -3.51
C ALA A 216 12.37 -15.85 -4.71
N PRO A 217 13.36 -16.35 -5.48
CA PRO A 217 13.12 -17.13 -6.69
C PRO A 217 12.38 -18.45 -6.44
N GLU A 218 12.39 -18.95 -5.21
CA GLU A 218 11.71 -20.20 -4.82
C GLU A 218 10.20 -20.04 -4.66
N LEU A 219 9.69 -18.82 -4.51
CA LEU A 219 8.24 -18.57 -4.46
C LEU A 219 7.64 -18.65 -5.87
N ASP A 220 6.55 -19.41 -6.06
CA ASP A 220 5.79 -19.42 -7.32
C ASP A 220 4.88 -18.19 -7.43
N VAL A 221 5.45 -17.00 -7.67
CA VAL A 221 4.68 -15.75 -7.81
C VAL A 221 4.13 -15.62 -9.23
N ILE A 222 2.87 -15.98 -9.39
CA ILE A 222 2.18 -16.06 -10.69
C ILE A 222 1.60 -14.72 -11.18
N GLY A 223 1.69 -13.66 -10.38
CA GLY A 223 1.35 -12.31 -10.82
C GLY A 223 1.21 -11.26 -9.72
N ALA A 224 1.25 -10.00 -10.13
CA ALA A 224 1.13 -8.85 -9.23
C ALA A 224 0.06 -7.84 -9.72
N VAL A 225 -0.65 -7.23 -8.77
CA VAL A 225 -1.55 -6.10 -9.02
C VAL A 225 -1.07 -4.90 -8.22
N CYS A 226 -0.64 -3.85 -8.92
CA CYS A 226 -0.08 -2.65 -8.34
C CYS A 226 -1.02 -1.47 -8.65
N GLY A 227 -1.77 -1.03 -7.64
CA GLY A 227 -2.78 0.03 -7.79
C GLY A 227 -2.29 1.38 -7.29
N ALA A 228 -2.57 2.45 -8.04
CA ALA A 228 -2.21 3.84 -7.72
C ALA A 228 -0.79 3.98 -7.15
N VAL A 229 0.19 3.49 -7.92
CA VAL A 229 1.55 3.27 -7.42
C VAL A 229 2.28 4.61 -7.27
N PRO A 230 2.75 4.99 -6.06
CA PRO A 230 3.63 6.14 -5.85
C PRO A 230 5.06 5.79 -6.29
N ALA A 231 5.22 5.51 -7.58
CA ALA A 231 6.45 4.96 -8.16
C ALA A 231 7.60 5.97 -8.28
N ASP A 232 7.32 7.26 -8.08
CA ASP A 232 8.26 8.36 -8.23
C ASP A 232 7.91 9.47 -7.23
N LEU A 233 8.65 9.55 -6.12
CA LEU A 233 8.30 10.44 -5.01
C LEU A 233 8.50 11.93 -5.34
N THR A 234 9.27 12.27 -6.37
CA THR A 234 9.46 13.67 -6.77
C THR A 234 8.16 14.28 -7.31
N LEU A 235 7.26 13.44 -7.84
CA LEU A 235 5.94 13.87 -8.31
C LEU A 235 4.92 14.00 -7.16
N LEU A 236 5.14 13.33 -6.02
CA LEU A 236 4.21 13.36 -4.89
C LEU A 236 4.38 14.57 -4.00
N ALA A 237 5.62 15.00 -3.74
CA ALA A 237 5.84 16.09 -2.79
C ALA A 237 5.08 17.38 -3.18
N PRO A 238 5.11 17.86 -4.43
CA PRO A 238 4.34 19.04 -4.84
C PRO A 238 2.82 18.84 -4.81
N MET A 239 2.36 17.60 -5.04
CA MET A 239 0.92 17.26 -5.04
C MET A 239 0.33 17.28 -3.62
N LEU A 240 1.13 16.87 -2.62
CA LEU A 240 0.67 16.69 -1.25
C LEU A 240 0.84 17.94 -0.39
N ASP A 241 1.86 18.77 -0.67
CA ASP A 241 2.15 19.95 0.13
C ASP A 241 1.04 21.01 0.04
N GLY A 242 0.63 21.56 1.19
CA GLY A 242 -0.51 22.48 1.27
C GLY A 242 -1.88 21.85 0.95
N GLY A 243 -1.93 20.56 0.62
CA GLY A 243 -3.15 19.84 0.26
C GLY A 243 -3.82 19.12 1.46
N PRO A 244 -5.02 18.57 1.26
CA PRO A 244 -5.73 17.81 2.31
C PRO A 244 -4.98 16.53 2.74
N TYR A 245 -4.03 16.07 1.93
CA TYR A 245 -3.27 14.83 2.14
C TYR A 245 -1.83 15.07 2.62
N PHE A 246 -1.50 16.27 3.11
CA PHE A 246 -0.16 16.65 3.60
C PHE A 246 0.46 15.61 4.55
N ALA A 247 -0.34 14.94 5.39
CA ALA A 247 0.16 13.93 6.32
C ALA A 247 0.97 12.81 5.64
N PHE A 248 0.70 12.48 4.37
CA PHE A 248 1.47 11.48 3.63
C PHE A 248 2.88 11.97 3.27
N LEU A 249 3.04 13.26 2.99
CA LEU A 249 4.36 13.87 2.81
C LEU A 249 5.16 13.83 4.11
N GLY A 250 4.51 14.16 5.23
CA GLY A 250 5.14 14.06 6.56
C GLY A 250 5.55 12.62 6.90
N TYR A 251 4.69 11.62 6.62
CA TYR A 251 5.06 10.22 6.84
C TYR A 251 6.24 9.76 5.97
N ALA A 252 6.31 10.18 4.69
CA ALA A 252 7.45 9.89 3.83
C ALA A 252 8.74 10.51 4.35
N LEU A 253 8.70 11.77 4.77
CA LEU A 253 9.86 12.44 5.36
C LEU A 253 10.36 11.71 6.62
N ILE A 254 9.45 11.41 7.56
CA ILE A 254 9.79 10.74 8.83
C ILE A 254 10.30 9.31 8.59
N GLY A 255 9.58 8.53 7.78
CA GLY A 255 9.90 7.14 7.52
C GLY A 255 11.24 6.96 6.80
N LEU A 256 11.49 7.76 5.75
CA LEU A 256 12.76 7.72 5.03
C LEU A 256 13.91 8.29 5.86
N ALA A 257 13.69 9.37 6.63
CA ALA A 257 14.72 9.88 7.53
C ALA A 257 15.11 8.84 8.60
N ALA A 258 14.14 8.08 9.12
CA ALA A 258 14.42 6.98 10.05
C ALA A 258 15.22 5.84 9.40
N ASP A 259 14.85 5.41 8.18
CA ASP A 259 15.53 4.34 7.44
C ASP A 259 16.98 4.71 7.05
N TYR A 260 17.19 5.95 6.63
CA TYR A 260 18.51 6.48 6.25
C TYR A 260 19.29 7.10 7.41
N ARG A 261 18.71 7.14 8.61
CA ARG A 261 19.30 7.72 9.84
C ARG A 261 19.71 9.18 9.68
N VAL A 262 18.86 9.95 9.00
CA VAL A 262 19.01 11.40 8.82
C VAL A 262 18.23 12.11 9.92
N SER A 263 18.86 13.08 10.58
CA SER A 263 18.17 13.90 11.59
C SER A 263 17.37 15.01 10.91
N LEU A 264 16.07 15.10 11.22
CA LEU A 264 15.20 16.18 10.77
C LEU A 264 15.28 17.44 11.65
N LEU A 265 15.76 17.31 12.89
CA LEU A 265 15.85 18.39 13.88
C LEU A 265 16.48 19.70 13.37
N PRO A 266 17.61 19.69 12.63
CA PRO A 266 18.23 20.93 12.16
C PRO A 266 17.49 21.57 10.98
N LEU A 267 16.60 20.84 10.30
CA LEU A 267 15.86 21.31 9.13
C LEU A 267 14.55 21.98 9.53
N LEU A 268 13.92 21.47 10.59
CA LEU A 268 12.61 21.89 11.05
C LEU A 268 12.70 22.94 12.16
N ASP A 269 11.72 23.84 12.17
CA ASP A 269 11.50 24.75 13.29
C ASP A 269 10.85 24.00 14.47
N ASP A 270 10.57 24.71 15.56
CA ASP A 270 10.00 24.08 16.76
C ASP A 270 8.63 23.42 16.47
N ARG A 271 7.80 24.07 15.65
CA ARG A 271 6.49 23.55 15.24
C ARG A 271 6.62 22.31 14.36
N GLY A 272 7.55 22.32 13.41
CA GLY A 272 7.83 21.17 12.54
C GLY A 272 8.29 19.97 13.35
N ASN A 273 9.18 20.18 14.32
CA ASN A 273 9.65 19.11 15.22
C ASN A 273 8.53 18.57 16.12
N GLU A 274 7.65 19.43 16.64
CA GLU A 274 6.46 19.00 17.38
C GLU A 274 5.51 18.15 16.53
N ILE A 275 5.28 18.53 15.27
CA ILE A 275 4.45 17.77 14.35
C ILE A 275 5.07 16.41 14.05
N VAL A 276 6.38 16.35 13.78
CA VAL A 276 7.10 15.09 13.55
C VAL A 276 6.95 14.15 14.75
N ALA A 277 7.29 14.62 15.95
CA ALA A 277 7.19 13.81 17.17
C ALA A 277 5.75 13.33 17.42
N ALA A 278 4.75 14.16 17.11
CA ALA A 278 3.36 13.78 17.23
C ALA A 278 2.94 12.75 16.18
N MET A 279 3.43 12.83 14.94
CA MET A 279 3.09 11.93 13.84
C MET A 279 3.65 10.52 14.05
N GLU A 280 4.80 10.36 14.71
CA GLU A 280 5.37 9.04 15.07
C GLU A 280 4.38 8.17 15.86
N GLY A 281 3.50 8.78 16.66
CA GLY A 281 2.47 8.09 17.44
C GLY A 281 1.08 8.03 16.80
N GLN A 282 0.90 8.49 15.55
CA GLN A 282 -0.44 8.67 14.95
C GLN A 282 -0.75 7.69 13.82
N CYS A 283 -2.04 7.42 13.65
CA CYS A 283 -2.57 6.68 12.50
C CYS A 283 -3.09 7.64 11.42
N MET A 284 -3.17 7.12 10.19
CA MET A 284 -3.52 7.85 8.96
C MET A 284 -4.65 8.87 9.13
N PHE A 285 -5.85 8.43 9.52
CA PHE A 285 -7.02 9.30 9.65
C PHE A 285 -6.87 10.41 10.70
N GLU A 286 -6.08 10.17 11.74
CA GLU A 286 -5.79 11.18 12.75
C GLU A 286 -4.90 12.28 12.20
N SER A 287 -3.81 11.91 11.53
CA SER A 287 -2.88 12.88 10.94
C SER A 287 -3.51 13.62 9.75
N LEU A 288 -4.31 12.95 8.91
CA LEU A 288 -5.06 13.62 7.84
C LEU A 288 -5.97 14.71 8.41
N ARG A 289 -6.74 14.40 9.46
CA ARG A 289 -7.61 15.40 10.10
C ARG A 289 -6.84 16.55 10.76
N ARG A 290 -5.67 16.28 11.32
CA ARG A 290 -4.88 17.26 12.08
C ARG A 290 -4.06 18.20 11.21
N TYR A 291 -3.50 17.67 10.12
CA TYR A 291 -2.46 18.36 9.35
C TYR A 291 -2.87 18.66 7.91
N ALA A 292 -4.13 18.39 7.53
CA ALA A 292 -4.67 18.83 6.24
C ALA A 292 -4.37 20.32 5.99
N PHE A 293 -3.98 20.64 4.77
CA PHE A 293 -3.66 21.99 4.29
C PHE A 293 -2.45 22.65 4.97
N THR A 294 -1.64 21.88 5.70
CA THR A 294 -0.36 22.40 6.22
C THR A 294 0.59 22.62 5.05
N ARG A 295 1.27 23.78 5.06
CA ARG A 295 2.33 24.08 4.11
C ARG A 295 3.68 23.82 4.76
N SER A 296 4.50 23.01 4.12
CA SER A 296 5.78 22.59 4.66
C SER A 296 6.77 23.75 4.88
N GLU A 297 6.70 24.80 4.04
CA GLU A 297 7.49 26.05 4.17
C GLU A 297 7.29 26.75 5.53
N THR A 298 6.17 26.47 6.22
CA THR A 298 5.87 27.02 7.55
C THR A 298 6.39 26.18 8.71
N LEU A 299 7.08 25.07 8.41
CA LEU A 299 7.61 24.10 9.37
C LEU A 299 9.13 23.97 9.31
N THR A 300 9.77 24.60 8.32
CA THR A 300 11.22 24.54 8.08
C THR A 300 11.89 25.82 8.57
N ARG A 301 13.15 25.70 9.02
CA ARG A 301 13.88 26.86 9.59
C ARG A 301 14.22 27.93 8.57
N ASP A 302 14.45 27.52 7.32
CA ASP A 302 14.87 28.38 6.23
C ASP A 302 13.71 28.81 5.31
N GLY A 303 12.47 28.39 5.63
CA GLY A 303 11.27 28.72 4.89
C GLY A 303 11.13 27.99 3.55
N ARG A 304 12.01 27.02 3.23
CA ARG A 304 11.87 26.20 2.03
C ARG A 304 10.83 25.11 2.25
N SER A 305 10.08 24.77 1.22
CA SER A 305 9.19 23.61 1.24
C SER A 305 9.98 22.30 1.35
N ILE A 306 9.35 21.23 1.84
CA ILE A 306 9.92 19.88 1.80
C ILE A 306 10.26 19.51 0.35
N ALA A 307 9.43 19.86 -0.63
CA ALA A 307 9.71 19.57 -2.04
C ALA A 307 11.03 20.20 -2.52
N GLU A 308 11.36 21.40 -2.06
CA GLU A 308 12.66 22.04 -2.33
C GLU A 308 13.81 21.36 -1.56
N LEU A 309 13.59 21.00 -0.29
CA LEU A 309 14.59 20.28 0.51
C LEU A 309 14.93 18.90 -0.06
N LEU A 310 13.98 18.23 -0.73
CA LEU A 310 14.21 16.94 -1.38
C LEU A 310 15.16 17.01 -2.59
N ALA A 311 15.47 18.22 -3.09
CA ALA A 311 16.46 18.42 -4.15
C ALA A 311 17.91 18.49 -3.63
N ASP A 312 18.11 18.67 -2.31
CA ASP A 312 19.41 18.75 -1.69
C ASP A 312 19.86 17.39 -1.12
N GLU A 313 21.18 17.19 -1.01
CA GLU A 313 21.72 16.02 -0.32
C GLU A 313 21.55 16.14 1.21
N PRO A 314 21.26 15.04 1.92
CA PRO A 314 21.20 13.65 1.44
C PRO A 314 19.85 13.23 0.82
N PHE A 315 18.84 14.10 0.82
CA PHE A 315 17.46 13.72 0.43
C PHE A 315 17.31 13.41 -1.06
N ALA A 316 18.07 14.10 -1.92
CA ALA A 316 18.07 13.83 -3.36
C ALA A 316 18.43 12.37 -3.65
N THR A 317 19.51 11.85 -3.05
CA THR A 317 19.89 10.44 -3.17
C THR A 317 18.82 9.52 -2.57
N ILE A 318 18.31 9.84 -1.38
CA ILE A 318 17.27 9.03 -0.70
C ILE A 318 16.03 8.87 -1.58
N VAL A 319 15.53 9.96 -2.15
CA VAL A 319 14.35 9.97 -3.02
C VAL A 319 14.62 9.24 -4.33
N ALA A 320 15.79 9.44 -4.94
CA ALA A 320 16.18 8.74 -6.16
C ALA A 320 16.23 7.22 -5.98
N GLU A 321 16.68 6.72 -4.82
CA GLU A 321 16.67 5.30 -4.48
C GLU A 321 15.25 4.72 -4.38
N GLN A 322 14.22 5.53 -4.16
CA GLN A 322 12.82 5.07 -4.09
C GLN A 322 12.15 4.92 -5.46
N LEU A 323 12.79 5.36 -6.55
CA LEU A 323 12.23 5.26 -7.90
C LEU A 323 12.01 3.79 -8.30
N ILE A 324 10.77 3.40 -8.55
CA ILE A 324 10.42 2.05 -9.01
C ILE A 324 10.49 2.00 -10.55
N GLY A 325 10.99 0.91 -11.11
CA GLY A 325 11.18 0.72 -12.55
C GLY A 325 12.52 1.22 -13.06
N ASN A 326 13.49 1.42 -12.16
CA ASN A 326 14.84 1.90 -12.49
C ASN A 326 15.83 0.72 -12.62
N GLY A 327 15.91 0.12 -13.80
CA GLY A 327 16.80 -1.02 -14.07
C GLY A 327 16.31 -2.37 -13.52
N ARG A 328 15.16 -2.40 -12.85
CA ARG A 328 14.46 -3.61 -12.38
C ARG A 328 13.04 -3.62 -12.94
N TRP A 329 12.51 -4.81 -13.18
CA TRP A 329 11.16 -5.01 -13.71
C TRP A 329 10.61 -6.39 -13.30
N PRO A 330 9.29 -6.55 -13.21
CA PRO A 330 8.68 -7.82 -12.85
C PRO A 330 8.89 -8.87 -13.95
N ARG A 331 9.23 -10.10 -13.53
CA ARG A 331 9.33 -11.27 -14.41
C ARG A 331 8.05 -12.10 -14.48
N MET A 332 7.01 -11.69 -13.75
CA MET A 332 5.66 -12.24 -13.80
C MET A 332 4.69 -11.27 -14.49
N ASP A 333 3.51 -11.78 -14.84
CA ASP A 333 2.41 -10.94 -15.30
C ASP A 333 2.05 -9.88 -14.26
N THR A 334 1.97 -8.61 -14.69
CA THR A 334 1.67 -7.51 -13.77
C THR A 334 0.56 -6.61 -14.31
N LEU A 335 -0.41 -6.30 -13.44
CA LEU A 335 -1.46 -5.31 -13.68
C LEU A 335 -1.11 -4.02 -12.92
N VAL A 336 -0.88 -2.93 -13.64
CA VAL A 336 -0.83 -1.59 -13.05
C VAL A 336 -2.19 -0.94 -13.25
N SER A 337 -2.89 -0.57 -12.17
CA SER A 337 -4.18 0.14 -12.27
C SER A 337 -4.11 1.52 -11.65
N HIS A 338 -4.54 2.54 -12.38
CA HIS A 338 -4.45 3.93 -11.90
C HIS A 338 -5.60 4.76 -12.47
N SER A 339 -6.20 5.63 -11.66
CA SER A 339 -7.21 6.58 -12.13
C SER A 339 -6.55 7.82 -12.72
N ARG A 340 -7.11 8.36 -13.80
CA ARG A 340 -6.78 9.70 -14.30
C ARG A 340 -7.29 10.83 -13.40
N LEU A 341 -8.22 10.52 -12.49
CA LEU A 341 -8.84 11.47 -11.56
C LEU A 341 -8.38 11.25 -10.11
N ASP A 342 -7.21 10.63 -9.95
CA ASP A 342 -6.60 10.42 -8.64
C ASP A 342 -6.14 11.76 -8.05
N ASP A 343 -6.58 12.06 -6.83
CA ASP A 343 -6.34 13.32 -6.13
C ASP A 343 -5.25 13.20 -5.05
N VAL A 344 -4.54 12.05 -4.99
CA VAL A 344 -3.43 11.80 -4.06
C VAL A 344 -2.15 11.44 -4.81
N VAL A 345 -2.22 10.44 -5.70
CA VAL A 345 -1.08 9.93 -6.46
C VAL A 345 -1.28 10.28 -7.93
N PRO A 346 -0.48 11.17 -8.52
CA PRO A 346 -0.59 11.55 -9.93
C PRO A 346 -0.60 10.32 -10.84
N TYR A 347 -1.51 10.32 -11.82
CA TYR A 347 -1.67 9.24 -12.79
C TYR A 347 -0.36 8.92 -13.54
N GLU A 348 0.47 9.94 -13.73
CA GLU A 348 1.79 9.88 -14.33
C GLU A 348 2.69 8.86 -13.62
N CYS A 349 2.57 8.69 -12.31
CA CYS A 349 3.39 7.72 -11.56
C CYS A 349 3.14 6.29 -12.06
N GLY A 350 1.88 5.85 -12.08
CA GLY A 350 1.52 4.49 -12.53
C GLY A 350 1.71 4.31 -14.02
N ARG A 351 1.37 5.31 -14.84
CA ARG A 351 1.61 5.25 -16.29
C ARG A 351 3.10 5.11 -16.59
N ALA A 352 3.94 6.00 -16.06
CA ALA A 352 5.38 5.98 -16.32
C ALA A 352 6.05 4.70 -15.82
N LEU A 353 5.61 4.16 -14.67
CA LEU A 353 6.07 2.86 -14.18
C LEU A 353 5.76 1.74 -15.18
N ALA A 354 4.51 1.62 -15.63
CA ALA A 354 4.11 0.59 -16.58
C ALA A 354 4.94 0.68 -17.87
N GLU A 355 5.20 1.90 -18.35
CA GLU A 355 6.04 2.13 -19.52
C GLU A 355 7.51 1.77 -19.28
N ARG A 356 8.09 2.15 -18.13
CA ARG A 356 9.47 1.78 -17.75
C ARG A 356 9.65 0.28 -17.72
N TRP A 357 8.75 -0.45 -17.05
CA TRP A 357 8.80 -1.91 -17.02
C TRP A 357 8.64 -2.55 -18.39
N THR A 358 7.70 -2.05 -19.20
CA THR A 358 7.47 -2.57 -20.55
C THR A 358 8.72 -2.41 -21.43
N ARG A 359 9.40 -1.25 -21.38
CA ARG A 359 10.64 -1.00 -22.12
C ARG A 359 11.79 -1.92 -21.69
N GLN A 360 11.75 -2.44 -20.47
CA GLN A 360 12.74 -3.38 -19.93
C GLN A 360 12.36 -4.85 -20.19
N GLY A 361 11.23 -5.12 -20.87
CA GLY A 361 10.78 -6.46 -21.22
C GLY A 361 9.73 -7.06 -20.27
N GLY A 362 9.24 -6.29 -19.29
CA GLY A 362 8.16 -6.72 -18.40
C GLY A 362 6.84 -6.92 -19.13
N HIS A 363 6.11 -7.99 -18.78
CA HIS A 363 4.78 -8.25 -19.32
C HIS A 363 3.71 -7.53 -18.48
N VAL A 364 3.46 -6.28 -18.83
CA VAL A 364 2.64 -5.35 -18.04
C VAL A 364 1.35 -4.98 -18.77
N ARG A 365 0.25 -5.01 -18.02
CA ARG A 365 -1.03 -4.40 -18.42
C ARG A 365 -1.27 -3.12 -17.64
N LEU A 366 -1.37 -1.99 -18.32
CA LEU A 366 -1.88 -0.74 -17.74
C LEU A 366 -3.41 -0.73 -17.86
N SER A 367 -4.09 -0.57 -16.73
CA SER A 367 -5.54 -0.44 -16.61
C SER A 367 -5.91 0.92 -16.04
N THR A 368 -5.98 1.89 -16.95
CA THR A 368 -6.47 3.23 -16.68
C THR A 368 -7.97 3.20 -16.36
N ASN A 369 -8.36 3.90 -15.30
CA ASN A 369 -9.77 4.14 -14.99
C ASN A 369 -10.03 5.63 -14.75
N TYR A 370 -11.30 5.98 -14.53
CA TYR A 370 -11.78 7.36 -14.32
C TYR A 370 -12.64 7.45 -13.07
N ALA A 371 -12.45 6.54 -12.12
CA ALA A 371 -13.15 6.64 -10.85
C ALA A 371 -12.64 7.91 -10.13
N PRO A 372 -13.55 8.75 -9.60
CA PRO A 372 -13.14 9.98 -8.95
C PRO A 372 -12.45 9.67 -7.63
N THR A 373 -11.48 10.51 -7.26
CA THR A 373 -10.67 10.40 -6.02
C THR A 373 -9.80 9.15 -5.95
N HIS A 374 -8.78 9.21 -5.12
CA HIS A 374 -7.91 8.09 -4.80
C HIS A 374 -8.68 6.95 -4.11
N ALA A 375 -9.52 7.26 -3.13
CA ALA A 375 -10.32 6.25 -2.42
C ALA A 375 -11.37 5.59 -3.33
N GLY A 376 -12.05 6.37 -4.18
CA GLY A 376 -13.00 5.83 -5.17
C GLY A 376 -12.31 4.95 -6.22
N ALA A 377 -11.10 5.34 -6.66
CA ALA A 377 -10.29 4.57 -7.59
C ALA A 377 -9.79 3.24 -7.01
N ALA A 378 -9.65 3.10 -5.69
CA ALA A 378 -9.35 1.83 -5.05
C ALA A 378 -10.40 0.76 -5.39
N LEU A 379 -11.71 1.10 -5.35
CA LEU A 379 -12.80 0.17 -5.70
C LEU A 379 -12.66 -0.37 -7.13
N ALA A 380 -12.33 0.52 -8.08
CA ALA A 380 -12.11 0.14 -9.48
C ALA A 380 -10.86 -0.76 -9.63
N SER A 381 -9.77 -0.40 -8.94
CA SER A 381 -8.52 -1.18 -8.94
C SER A 381 -8.71 -2.58 -8.37
N TYR A 382 -9.35 -2.72 -7.21
CA TYR A 382 -9.61 -4.02 -6.59
C TYR A 382 -10.60 -4.86 -7.40
N GLY A 383 -11.59 -4.23 -8.05
CA GLY A 383 -12.45 -4.91 -9.03
C GLY A 383 -11.65 -5.55 -10.17
N ALA A 384 -10.69 -4.81 -10.74
CA ALA A 384 -9.78 -5.32 -11.76
C ALA A 384 -8.82 -6.40 -11.19
N ALA A 385 -8.33 -6.21 -9.96
CA ALA A 385 -7.47 -7.15 -9.26
C ALA A 385 -8.12 -8.54 -9.16
N PHE A 386 -9.39 -8.61 -8.73
CA PHE A 386 -10.10 -9.90 -8.63
C PHE A 386 -10.16 -10.66 -9.95
N GLY A 387 -10.43 -9.96 -11.05
CA GLY A 387 -10.47 -10.54 -12.39
C GLY A 387 -9.08 -11.04 -12.82
N PHE A 388 -8.05 -10.24 -12.56
CA PHE A 388 -6.66 -10.58 -12.87
C PHE A 388 -6.18 -11.82 -12.12
N LEU A 389 -6.33 -11.83 -10.78
CA LEU A 389 -5.93 -12.95 -9.92
C LEU A 389 -6.65 -14.24 -10.32
N SER A 390 -7.98 -14.17 -10.50
CA SER A 390 -8.77 -15.34 -10.91
C SER A 390 -8.28 -15.94 -12.23
N ARG A 391 -7.75 -15.13 -13.15
CA ARG A 391 -7.15 -15.61 -14.40
C ARG A 391 -5.75 -16.18 -14.18
N ARG A 392 -4.91 -15.56 -13.35
CA ARG A 392 -3.54 -16.06 -13.07
C ARG A 392 -3.61 -17.44 -12.41
N PHE A 393 -4.38 -17.58 -11.33
CA PHE A 393 -4.53 -18.87 -10.63
C PHE A 393 -5.17 -19.98 -11.47
N ARG A 394 -5.80 -19.65 -12.62
CA ARG A 394 -6.32 -20.63 -13.58
C ARG A 394 -5.34 -20.97 -14.71
N GLY A 395 -4.12 -20.44 -14.68
CA GLY A 395 -3.13 -20.61 -15.75
C GLY A 395 -3.58 -20.01 -17.09
N LEU A 396 -4.57 -19.10 -17.09
CA LEU A 396 -5.02 -18.45 -18.31
C LEU A 396 -3.96 -17.43 -18.77
N PRO A 397 -3.93 -16.98 -20.02
CA PRO A 397 -3.11 -15.83 -20.42
C PRO A 397 -3.75 -14.50 -19.98
N VAL A 398 -2.93 -13.49 -19.71
CA VAL A 398 -3.33 -12.08 -19.65
C VAL A 398 -2.72 -11.43 -20.88
N GLN A 399 -3.44 -10.49 -21.49
CA GLN A 399 -2.87 -9.68 -22.56
C GLN A 399 -2.16 -8.48 -21.92
N ALA A 400 -0.85 -8.38 -22.10
CA ALA A 400 -0.16 -7.10 -21.96
C ALA A 400 -0.68 -6.14 -23.04
N ASN A 401 -0.85 -4.87 -22.67
CA ASN A 401 -1.38 -3.84 -23.57
C ASN A 401 -0.50 -2.58 -23.59
N THR A 402 0.46 -2.45 -22.68
CA THR A 402 1.25 -1.22 -22.53
C THR A 402 2.15 -0.97 -23.73
N ALA A 403 2.73 -2.01 -24.34
CA ALA A 403 3.52 -1.85 -25.57
C ALA A 403 2.67 -1.29 -26.73
N ALA A 404 1.46 -1.83 -26.91
CA ALA A 404 0.53 -1.34 -27.94
C ALA A 404 -0.01 0.07 -27.62
N TYR A 405 -0.12 0.44 -26.35
CA TYR A 405 -0.44 1.80 -25.92
C TYR A 405 0.71 2.77 -26.26
N LEU A 406 1.96 2.39 -25.98
CA LEU A 406 3.15 3.16 -26.31
C LEU A 406 3.29 3.40 -27.81
N HIS A 407 3.05 2.38 -28.65
CA HIS A 407 3.10 2.53 -30.11
C HIS A 407 2.08 3.56 -30.62
N ARG A 408 0.84 3.55 -30.09
CA ARG A 408 -0.19 4.53 -30.48
C ARG A 408 0.16 5.97 -30.12
N LEU A 409 0.90 6.20 -29.03
CA LEU A 409 1.36 7.55 -28.66
C LEU A 409 2.50 8.06 -29.54
N ILE A 410 3.27 7.17 -30.17
CA ILE A 410 4.34 7.54 -31.10
C ILE A 410 3.76 7.82 -32.50
N ASP A 411 2.72 7.07 -32.89
CA ASP A 411 2.09 7.19 -34.22
C ASP A 411 1.04 8.31 -34.33
N GLU A 412 0.61 8.91 -33.21
CA GLU A 412 -0.18 10.15 -33.20
C GLU A 412 0.73 11.36 -32.96
N PRO A 413 1.20 12.07 -34.00
CA PRO A 413 1.85 13.36 -33.79
C PRO A 413 0.82 14.31 -33.17
N SER A 414 1.22 15.03 -32.12
CA SER A 414 0.42 16.07 -31.47
C SER A 414 -0.16 17.01 -32.53
N SER A 415 -1.44 16.82 -32.90
CA SER A 415 -2.12 17.68 -33.86
C SER A 415 -2.55 18.98 -33.15
N GLY A 416 -1.57 19.72 -32.69
CA GLY A 416 -1.63 21.13 -32.29
C GLY A 416 -1.24 22.04 -33.46
N GLN A 417 -1.55 21.67 -34.69
CA GLN A 417 -1.49 22.57 -35.84
C GLN A 417 -2.94 22.92 -36.23
N GLN A 418 -3.36 24.11 -35.80
CA GLN A 418 -4.50 24.82 -36.36
C GLN A 418 -4.35 24.86 -37.88
N ARG A 419 -5.32 24.29 -38.60
CA ARG A 419 -5.47 24.60 -40.03
C ARG A 419 -5.95 26.05 -40.13
N PRO A 420 -5.36 26.89 -40.99
CA PRO A 420 -5.94 28.19 -41.28
C PRO A 420 -7.29 27.95 -41.95
N VAL A 421 -8.29 28.71 -41.50
CA VAL A 421 -9.59 28.80 -42.18
C VAL A 421 -9.36 29.60 -43.46
N GLU A 422 -9.54 28.96 -44.61
CA GLU A 422 -9.87 29.64 -45.87
C GLU A 422 -11.37 29.50 -46.15
#